data_AF-A0A1V5YQ91-F1
#
_entry.id   AF-A0A1V5YQ91-F1
#
_cell.length_a   1.000
_cell.length_b   1.000
_cell.length_c   1.000
_cell.angle_alpha   90.00
_cell.angle_beta   90.00
_cell.angle_gamma   90.00
#
_symmetry.space_group_name_H-M   'P 1'
#
loop_
_entity.id
_entity.type
_entity.pdbx_description
1 polymer ?
#
loop_
_entity_poly.entity_id
_entity_poly.type
_entity_poly.pdbx_seq_one_letter_code
_entity_poly.pdbx_strand_id
1 'polypeptide(L)'
;MKRTFTVNLNNTVFNIDDDAYEVLKKYQHDVEERLSLEERKEVMADIESRIAELFYEKLQKGKTVVTLEDVEAVINIMGNPNQFEDGDFDESAKSSGSDKNKRKRPRRKLYRDGENAILGGVAAGLAAYLGWEAIIIRLILIILLFLGWGTLIPIYLVMWLIVPEAKTISQKLEMQGEEVTIERIKEEAQNIKNYVESEAFKTSTASIGQRLGSIFLLLAKIFLGFIAVVVGFVGLIVIGALMLTLSLMIFEPSMVIGAFPGWEFLSPLRTALMILALLLVIGIPIFMVVFGAVRTIRKKKTKTGAFPWVMFVLWLIGVFMAIGLGAKTFFLWSQNDFDIPGVYWSDNMDDDFVDEVRTVNAFQSLKTGGALKIVLVQDTVQSVVVQGHPSALSYLVTEVDEDGVLNLYRQKVNLNPGVNRPIRVSIGTNQIETIDLAGACSLETTEKFQAENMNLILSGASSADVNLAIFQNLKLDLSGASKAELEGHSYRLDADVDGASKLDAEEFIVKNADIQASGASSVKADVSDSLKIRVSGASKFKSERKPLYLQKHVSGGSVVRVE
;
A
#
# COMPACT_ATOMS: atom_id res chain seq x y z
N MET A 1 -66.62 -11.33 -28.13
CA MET A 1 -65.40 -11.31 -27.29
C MET A 1 -64.99 -12.75 -27.08
N LYS A 2 -63.74 -13.11 -27.38
CA LYS A 2 -63.21 -14.43 -27.07
C LYS A 2 -62.96 -14.53 -25.56
N ARG A 3 -63.15 -15.71 -24.98
CA ARG A 3 -62.81 -15.97 -23.58
C ARG A 3 -61.29 -16.04 -23.47
N THR A 4 -60.71 -15.52 -22.40
CA THR A 4 -59.27 -15.53 -22.15
C THR A 4 -58.95 -16.30 -20.88
N PHE A 5 -57.92 -17.14 -20.92
CA PHE A 5 -57.39 -17.87 -19.77
C PHE A 5 -56.06 -17.25 -19.32
N THR A 6 -55.83 -17.27 -18.01
CA THR A 6 -54.56 -16.85 -17.43
C THR A 6 -53.69 -18.09 -17.18
N VAL A 7 -52.53 -18.15 -17.81
CA VAL A 7 -51.59 -19.28 -17.71
C VAL A 7 -50.27 -18.79 -17.12
N ASN A 8 -49.65 -19.63 -16.28
CA ASN A 8 -48.31 -19.40 -15.76
C ASN A 8 -47.33 -20.30 -16.54
N LEU A 9 -46.36 -19.68 -17.22
CA LEU A 9 -45.27 -20.35 -17.93
C LEU A 9 -43.96 -19.92 -17.28
N ASN A 10 -43.27 -20.87 -16.64
CA ASN A 10 -42.02 -20.64 -15.92
C ASN A 10 -42.00 -19.33 -15.09
N ASN A 11 -42.95 -19.19 -14.16
CA ASN A 11 -43.10 -18.04 -13.26
C ASN A 11 -43.53 -16.70 -13.92
N THR A 12 -43.98 -16.73 -15.19
CA THR A 12 -44.50 -15.57 -15.91
C THR A 12 -45.96 -15.77 -16.29
N VAL A 13 -46.82 -14.78 -16.01
CA VAL A 13 -48.26 -14.85 -16.21
C VAL A 13 -48.65 -14.26 -17.56
N PHE A 14 -49.36 -15.02 -18.38
CA PHE A 14 -49.88 -14.60 -19.68
C PHE A 14 -51.40 -14.75 -19.76
N ASN A 15 -52.06 -13.85 -20.48
CA ASN A 15 -53.47 -13.98 -20.85
C ASN A 15 -53.54 -14.50 -22.30
N ILE A 16 -54.24 -15.61 -22.50
CA ILE A 16 -54.27 -16.37 -23.76
C ILE A 16 -55.73 -16.58 -24.17
N ASP A 17 -56.07 -16.45 -25.46
CA ASP A 17 -57.41 -16.80 -25.95
C ASP A 17 -57.74 -18.29 -25.71
N ASP A 18 -59.01 -18.63 -25.51
CA ASP A 18 -59.52 -20.00 -25.26
C ASP A 18 -59.05 -21.02 -26.31
N ASP A 19 -59.16 -20.68 -27.59
CA ASP A 19 -58.70 -21.50 -28.71
C ASP A 19 -57.18 -21.66 -28.74
N ALA A 20 -56.43 -20.61 -28.43
CA ALA A 20 -54.97 -20.67 -28.30
C ALA A 20 -54.53 -21.50 -27.08
N TYR A 21 -55.27 -21.44 -25.97
CA TYR A 21 -54.97 -22.18 -24.75
C TYR A 21 -55.09 -23.69 -24.96
N GLU A 22 -56.16 -24.14 -25.63
CA GLU A 22 -56.33 -25.56 -25.95
C GLU A 22 -55.18 -26.09 -26.82
N VAL A 23 -54.74 -25.31 -27.82
CA VAL A 23 -53.62 -25.68 -28.69
C VAL A 23 -52.30 -25.72 -27.94
N LEU A 24 -52.01 -24.72 -27.10
CA LEU A 24 -50.79 -24.70 -26.29
C LEU A 24 -50.75 -25.84 -25.27
N LYS A 25 -51.88 -26.16 -24.63
CA LYS A 25 -51.98 -27.25 -23.65
C LYS A 25 -51.80 -28.61 -24.31
N LYS A 26 -52.42 -28.81 -25.48
CA LYS A 26 -52.21 -30.02 -26.29
C LYS A 26 -50.74 -30.15 -26.67
N TYR A 27 -50.12 -29.08 -27.12
CA TYR A 27 -48.70 -29.06 -27.46
C TYR A 27 -47.79 -29.42 -26.28
N GLN A 28 -48.01 -28.83 -25.10
CA GLN A 28 -47.24 -29.16 -23.89
C GLN A 28 -47.42 -30.63 -23.49
N HIS A 29 -48.63 -31.17 -23.60
CA HIS A 29 -48.91 -32.58 -23.31
C HIS A 29 -48.19 -33.52 -24.28
N ASP A 30 -48.25 -33.22 -25.58
CA ASP A 30 -47.57 -34.00 -26.63
C ASP A 30 -46.03 -34.01 -26.43
N VAL A 31 -45.46 -32.91 -25.92
CA VAL A 31 -44.04 -32.84 -25.54
C VAL A 31 -43.76 -33.65 -24.27
N GLU A 32 -44.60 -33.52 -23.24
CA GLU A 32 -44.45 -34.18 -21.94
C GLU A 32 -44.48 -35.71 -22.03
N GLU A 33 -45.31 -36.26 -22.93
CA GLU A 33 -45.44 -37.69 -23.19
C GLU A 33 -44.17 -38.31 -23.81
N ARG A 34 -43.37 -37.49 -24.52
CA ARG A 34 -42.14 -37.91 -25.22
C ARG A 34 -40.87 -37.76 -24.38
N LEU A 35 -40.99 -37.25 -23.15
CA LEU A 35 -39.91 -37.10 -22.19
C LEU A 35 -39.97 -38.23 -21.16
N SER A 36 -38.80 -38.75 -20.77
CA SER A 36 -38.74 -39.71 -19.67
C SER A 36 -39.18 -39.05 -18.35
N LEU A 37 -39.61 -39.85 -17.37
CA LEU A 37 -40.04 -39.36 -16.06
C LEU A 37 -38.96 -38.54 -15.33
N GLU A 38 -37.69 -38.81 -15.62
CA GLU A 38 -36.54 -38.10 -15.04
C GLU A 38 -36.26 -36.76 -15.74
N GLU A 39 -36.40 -36.69 -17.06
CA GLU A 39 -36.13 -35.50 -17.88
C GLU A 39 -37.27 -34.48 -17.84
N ARG A 40 -38.50 -34.96 -17.63
CA ARG A 40 -39.74 -34.19 -17.77
C ARG A 40 -39.71 -32.86 -17.02
N LYS A 41 -39.24 -32.86 -15.77
CA LYS A 41 -39.29 -31.65 -14.94
C LYS A 41 -38.33 -30.56 -15.42
N GLU A 42 -37.13 -30.92 -15.83
CA GLU A 42 -36.07 -29.97 -16.21
C GLU A 42 -36.25 -29.49 -17.65
N VAL A 43 -36.49 -30.42 -18.58
CA VAL A 43 -36.66 -30.11 -19.99
C VAL A 43 -37.95 -29.33 -20.24
N MET A 44 -39.06 -29.65 -19.55
CA MET A 44 -40.30 -28.86 -19.67
C MET A 44 -40.14 -27.45 -19.11
N ALA A 45 -39.42 -27.28 -17.99
CA ALA A 45 -39.18 -25.94 -17.45
C ALA A 45 -38.39 -25.06 -18.44
N ASP A 46 -37.41 -25.62 -19.14
CA ASP A 46 -36.62 -24.92 -20.16
C ASP A 46 -37.42 -24.61 -21.43
N ILE A 47 -38.27 -25.55 -21.86
CA ILE A 47 -39.19 -25.35 -22.99
C ILE A 47 -40.21 -24.26 -22.66
N GLU A 48 -40.83 -24.29 -21.47
CA GLU A 48 -41.76 -23.27 -20.99
C GLU A 48 -41.08 -21.90 -20.87
N SER A 49 -39.84 -21.85 -20.38
CA SER A 49 -39.03 -20.63 -20.30
C SER A 49 -38.85 -20.00 -21.69
N ARG A 50 -38.54 -20.83 -22.70
CA ARG A 50 -38.37 -20.35 -24.08
C ARG A 50 -39.69 -19.90 -24.70
N ILE A 51 -40.77 -20.64 -24.49
CA ILE A 51 -42.12 -20.26 -24.93
C ILE A 51 -42.52 -18.92 -24.32
N ALA A 52 -42.27 -18.72 -23.02
CA ALA A 52 -42.54 -17.46 -22.33
C ALA A 52 -41.72 -16.28 -22.93
N GLU A 53 -40.45 -16.49 -23.26
CA GLU A 53 -39.62 -15.47 -23.93
C GLU A 53 -40.16 -15.09 -25.30
N LEU A 54 -40.58 -16.08 -26.11
CA LEU A 54 -41.14 -15.85 -27.44
C LEU A 54 -42.51 -15.15 -27.37
N PHE A 55 -43.37 -15.52 -26.42
CA PHE A 55 -44.62 -14.79 -26.18
C PHE A 55 -44.37 -13.35 -25.73
N TYR A 56 -43.38 -13.12 -24.88
CA TYR A 56 -43.00 -11.77 -24.48
C TYR A 56 -42.58 -10.91 -25.68
N GLU A 57 -41.77 -11.44 -26.61
CA GLU A 57 -41.36 -10.73 -27.84
C GLU A 57 -42.58 -10.36 -28.72
N LYS A 58 -43.58 -11.23 -28.80
CA LYS A 58 -44.79 -10.99 -29.61
C LYS A 58 -45.73 -9.95 -28.98
N LEU A 59 -45.76 -9.87 -27.64
CA LEU A 59 -46.60 -8.93 -26.89
C LEU A 59 -46.05 -7.49 -26.85
N GLN A 60 -44.76 -7.26 -27.10
CA GLN A 60 -44.13 -5.93 -27.10
C GLN A 60 -44.72 -4.92 -28.10
N LYS A 61 -45.58 -5.34 -29.03
CA LYS A 61 -46.29 -4.48 -30.00
C LYS A 61 -47.62 -3.91 -29.48
N GLY A 62 -47.78 -3.75 -28.17
CA GLY A 62 -49.01 -3.23 -27.56
C GLY A 62 -50.17 -4.23 -27.50
N LYS A 63 -49.90 -5.53 -27.72
CA LYS A 63 -50.85 -6.62 -27.51
C LYS A 63 -50.77 -7.08 -26.05
N THR A 64 -51.92 -7.25 -25.39
CA THR A 64 -52.01 -7.74 -24.00
C THR A 64 -52.47 -9.19 -23.88
N VAL A 65 -52.92 -9.79 -24.98
CA VAL A 65 -53.45 -11.17 -25.05
C VAL A 65 -52.73 -11.93 -26.16
N VAL A 66 -52.33 -13.16 -25.87
CA VAL A 66 -51.73 -14.10 -26.83
C VAL A 66 -52.85 -14.74 -27.66
N THR A 67 -52.79 -14.54 -28.97
CA THR A 67 -53.79 -15.07 -29.92
C THR A 67 -53.36 -16.43 -30.50
N LEU A 68 -54.29 -17.14 -31.13
CA LEU A 68 -54.00 -18.41 -31.83
C LEU A 68 -52.83 -18.30 -32.82
N GLU A 69 -52.77 -17.22 -33.59
CA GLU A 69 -51.68 -16.93 -34.53
C GLU A 69 -50.32 -16.82 -33.84
N ASP A 70 -50.30 -16.24 -32.63
CA ASP A 70 -49.07 -16.07 -31.84
C ASP A 70 -48.61 -17.43 -31.28
N VAL A 71 -49.53 -18.30 -30.83
CA VAL A 71 -49.23 -19.67 -30.37
C VAL A 71 -48.71 -20.55 -31.52
N GLU A 72 -49.38 -20.55 -32.67
CA GLU A 72 -48.94 -21.31 -33.84
C GLU A 72 -47.57 -20.84 -34.35
N ALA A 73 -47.30 -19.54 -34.32
CA ALA A 73 -45.99 -19.01 -34.67
C ALA A 73 -44.88 -19.47 -33.71
N VAL A 74 -45.17 -19.58 -32.40
CA VAL A 74 -44.21 -20.10 -31.41
C VAL A 74 -43.99 -21.60 -31.58
N ILE A 75 -45.06 -22.38 -31.79
CA ILE A 75 -44.97 -23.82 -32.06
C ILE A 75 -44.13 -24.09 -33.32
N ASN A 76 -44.30 -23.29 -34.37
CA ASN A 76 -43.49 -23.39 -35.58
C ASN A 76 -42.00 -23.10 -35.38
N ILE A 77 -41.64 -22.26 -34.40
CA ILE A 77 -40.24 -21.96 -34.05
C ILE A 77 -39.65 -23.07 -33.18
N MET A 78 -40.44 -23.58 -32.22
CA MET A 78 -40.01 -24.63 -31.29
C MET A 78 -39.96 -26.02 -31.94
N GLY A 79 -40.73 -26.23 -33.01
CA GLY A 79 -40.90 -27.51 -33.72
C GLY A 79 -42.18 -28.24 -33.28
N ASN A 80 -42.74 -29.07 -34.17
CA ASN A 80 -43.90 -29.89 -33.88
C ASN A 80 -43.47 -31.29 -33.39
N PRO A 81 -43.89 -31.74 -32.20
CA PRO A 81 -43.54 -33.04 -31.63
C PRO A 81 -43.82 -34.21 -32.59
N ASN A 82 -44.87 -34.11 -33.42
CA ASN A 82 -45.36 -35.20 -34.25
C ASN A 82 -44.71 -35.28 -35.65
N GLN A 83 -43.75 -34.42 -36.01
CA GLN A 83 -43.19 -34.36 -37.37
C GLN A 83 -41.80 -35.01 -37.56
N PHE A 84 -41.22 -35.61 -36.52
CA PHE A 84 -39.81 -36.04 -36.55
C PHE A 84 -39.57 -37.52 -36.23
N GLU A 85 -40.62 -38.35 -36.31
CA GLU A 85 -40.53 -39.76 -35.89
C GLU A 85 -40.24 -40.78 -36.99
N ASP A 86 -39.92 -40.35 -38.21
CA ASP A 86 -39.45 -41.24 -39.26
C ASP A 86 -38.08 -40.77 -39.76
N GLY A 87 -37.11 -41.69 -39.72
CA GLY A 87 -35.83 -41.53 -40.40
C GLY A 87 -36.03 -41.24 -41.89
N ASP A 88 -35.12 -40.43 -42.43
CA ASP A 88 -35.10 -39.87 -43.79
C ASP A 88 -36.13 -38.76 -44.07
N PHE A 89 -35.85 -37.56 -43.54
CA PHE A 89 -36.16 -36.36 -44.31
C PHE A 89 -35.02 -36.13 -45.32
N ASP A 90 -35.28 -36.58 -46.54
CA ASP A 90 -34.53 -36.18 -47.73
C ASP A 90 -34.54 -34.63 -47.81
N GLU A 91 -33.35 -34.03 -47.73
CA GLU A 91 -33.12 -32.59 -47.79
C GLU A 91 -33.28 -32.04 -49.23
N SER A 92 -34.14 -32.65 -50.03
CA SER A 92 -34.30 -32.39 -51.46
C SER A 92 -35.74 -32.19 -51.91
N ALA A 93 -36.57 -31.50 -51.10
CA ALA A 93 -37.89 -31.06 -51.54
C ALA A 93 -38.30 -29.67 -51.03
N LYS A 94 -37.40 -28.67 -51.10
CA LYS A 94 -37.77 -27.24 -51.13
C LYS A 94 -36.90 -26.44 -52.10
N SER A 95 -37.00 -26.79 -53.38
CA SER A 95 -36.58 -25.92 -54.50
C SER A 95 -37.72 -25.78 -55.50
N SER A 96 -38.78 -25.05 -55.15
CA SER A 96 -39.63 -24.31 -56.10
C SER A 96 -40.67 -23.51 -55.34
N GLY A 97 -40.62 -22.19 -55.48
CA GLY A 97 -41.56 -21.26 -54.84
C GLY A 97 -40.85 -20.08 -54.21
N SER A 98 -40.53 -19.08 -55.02
CA SER A 98 -40.02 -17.78 -54.59
C SER A 98 -40.98 -17.13 -53.60
N ASP A 99 -40.65 -17.16 -52.31
CA ASP A 99 -40.99 -16.06 -51.42
C ASP A 99 -39.87 -15.79 -50.41
N LYS A 100 -39.27 -14.60 -50.53
CA LYS A 100 -38.10 -14.17 -49.77
C LYS A 100 -38.52 -13.80 -48.35
N ASN A 101 -38.73 -14.80 -47.49
CA ASN A 101 -38.69 -14.56 -46.05
C ASN A 101 -37.29 -14.89 -45.52
N LYS A 102 -36.47 -13.83 -45.32
CA LYS A 102 -35.16 -13.92 -44.67
C LYS A 102 -35.34 -14.58 -43.31
N ARG A 103 -35.04 -15.89 -43.19
CA ARG A 103 -34.80 -16.52 -41.88
C ARG A 103 -33.66 -15.72 -41.23
N LYS A 104 -33.98 -14.94 -40.19
CA LYS A 104 -32.99 -14.20 -39.40
C LYS A 104 -32.03 -15.24 -38.80
N ARG A 105 -30.73 -15.12 -39.08
CA ARG A 105 -29.72 -15.93 -38.38
C ARG A 105 -29.93 -15.77 -36.87
N PRO A 106 -29.89 -16.85 -36.07
CA PRO A 106 -30.04 -16.75 -34.61
C PRO A 106 -29.01 -15.76 -34.07
N ARG A 107 -29.49 -14.79 -33.28
CA ARG A 107 -28.62 -13.77 -32.68
C ARG A 107 -27.87 -14.42 -31.51
N ARG A 108 -26.55 -14.58 -31.67
CA ARG A 108 -25.68 -14.97 -30.54
C ARG A 108 -25.77 -13.92 -29.44
N LYS A 109 -25.99 -14.36 -28.21
CA LYS A 109 -25.92 -13.53 -27.02
C LYS A 109 -24.72 -13.99 -26.18
N LEU A 110 -23.98 -13.05 -25.62
CA LEU A 110 -22.85 -13.37 -24.75
C LEU A 110 -23.37 -13.72 -23.36
N TYR A 111 -23.15 -14.97 -22.96
CA TYR A 111 -23.35 -15.45 -21.59
C TYR A 111 -22.02 -15.94 -21.04
N ARG A 112 -21.86 -15.95 -19.70
CA ARG A 112 -20.76 -16.69 -19.05
C ARG A 112 -21.18 -18.14 -18.88
N ASP A 113 -20.27 -19.06 -19.20
CA ASP A 113 -20.49 -20.51 -19.09
C ASP A 113 -19.96 -21.00 -17.74
N GLY A 114 -20.88 -21.39 -16.85
CA GLY A 114 -20.61 -21.88 -15.50
C GLY A 114 -20.08 -23.32 -15.43
N GLU A 115 -20.39 -24.16 -16.41
CA GLU A 115 -20.02 -25.58 -16.40
C GLU A 115 -18.60 -25.80 -16.89
N ASN A 116 -18.16 -25.04 -17.90
CA ASN A 116 -16.78 -25.00 -18.35
C ASN A 116 -15.95 -23.90 -17.64
N ALA A 117 -16.43 -23.40 -16.49
CA ALA A 117 -15.79 -22.33 -15.74
C ALA A 117 -14.53 -22.80 -15.00
N ILE A 118 -13.42 -22.09 -15.23
CA ILE A 118 -12.24 -22.15 -14.34
C ILE A 118 -12.26 -20.98 -13.35
N LEU A 119 -12.57 -19.77 -13.85
CA LEU A 119 -12.62 -18.55 -13.06
C LEU A 119 -13.84 -17.72 -13.50
N GLY A 120 -15.01 -17.94 -12.90
CA GLY A 120 -16.20 -17.14 -13.19
C GLY A 120 -16.79 -17.25 -14.60
N GLY A 121 -16.40 -18.25 -15.41
CA GLY A 121 -17.06 -18.63 -16.67
C GLY A 121 -16.90 -17.69 -17.86
N VAL A 122 -16.25 -16.53 -17.70
CA VAL A 122 -16.15 -15.48 -18.74
C VAL A 122 -15.34 -15.94 -19.95
N ALA A 123 -14.17 -16.58 -19.73
CA ALA A 123 -13.34 -17.07 -20.83
C ALA A 123 -14.00 -18.20 -21.63
N ALA A 124 -14.79 -19.05 -20.97
CA ALA A 124 -15.55 -20.12 -21.63
C ALA A 124 -16.75 -19.55 -22.40
N GLY A 125 -17.46 -18.59 -21.81
CA GLY A 125 -18.55 -17.87 -22.48
C GLY A 125 -18.10 -17.09 -23.73
N LEU A 126 -16.96 -16.40 -23.65
CA LEU A 126 -16.34 -15.75 -24.81
C LEU A 126 -15.97 -16.75 -25.90
N ALA A 127 -15.55 -17.95 -25.51
CA ALA A 127 -15.16 -19.01 -26.45
C ALA A 127 -16.37 -19.56 -27.19
N ALA A 128 -17.46 -19.84 -26.46
CA ALA A 128 -18.73 -20.25 -27.04
C ALA A 128 -19.29 -19.18 -28.00
N TYR A 129 -19.28 -17.90 -27.59
CA TYR A 129 -19.76 -16.79 -28.41
C TYR A 129 -18.96 -16.63 -29.72
N LEU A 130 -17.63 -16.76 -29.65
CA LEU A 130 -16.73 -16.65 -30.81
C LEU A 130 -16.65 -17.93 -31.64
N GLY A 131 -17.17 -19.06 -31.15
CA GLY A 131 -17.00 -20.38 -31.78
C GLY A 131 -15.55 -20.87 -31.76
N TRP A 132 -14.79 -20.50 -30.73
CA TRP A 132 -13.38 -20.88 -30.56
C TRP A 132 -13.24 -21.89 -29.41
N GLU A 133 -12.12 -22.62 -29.38
CA GLU A 133 -11.79 -23.46 -28.23
C GLU A 133 -11.47 -22.62 -26.99
N ALA A 134 -12.04 -22.97 -25.84
CA ALA A 134 -11.83 -22.25 -24.59
C ALA A 134 -10.35 -22.20 -24.17
N ILE A 135 -9.54 -23.17 -24.58
CA ILE A 135 -8.09 -23.22 -24.32
C ILE A 135 -7.36 -22.06 -25.01
N ILE A 136 -7.75 -21.72 -26.24
CA ILE A 136 -7.12 -20.64 -27.02
C ILE A 136 -7.39 -19.28 -26.35
N ILE A 137 -8.63 -19.03 -25.94
CA ILE A 137 -8.98 -17.78 -25.24
C ILE A 137 -8.24 -17.68 -23.91
N ARG A 138 -8.13 -18.77 -23.16
CA ARG A 138 -7.37 -18.80 -21.90
C ARG A 138 -5.88 -18.49 -22.14
N LEU A 139 -5.26 -19.04 -23.18
CA LEU A 139 -3.87 -18.77 -23.52
C LEU A 139 -3.65 -17.30 -23.89
N ILE A 140 -4.55 -16.72 -24.70
CA ILE A 140 -4.51 -15.30 -25.06
C ILE A 140 -4.61 -14.41 -23.82
N LEU A 141 -5.54 -14.70 -22.90
CA LEU A 141 -5.67 -13.95 -21.66
C LEU A 141 -4.42 -14.04 -20.78
N ILE A 142 -3.78 -15.21 -20.69
CA ILE A 142 -2.53 -15.37 -19.94
C ILE A 142 -1.40 -14.54 -20.57
N ILE A 143 -1.25 -14.57 -21.89
CA ILE A 143 -0.23 -13.77 -22.60
C ILE A 143 -0.48 -12.26 -22.38
N LEU A 144 -1.73 -11.82 -22.55
CA LEU A 144 -2.11 -10.42 -22.35
C LEU A 144 -1.95 -9.95 -20.90
N LEU A 145 -2.12 -10.83 -19.92
CA LEU A 145 -1.88 -10.52 -18.51
C LEU A 145 -0.42 -10.11 -18.27
N PHE A 146 0.53 -10.82 -18.89
CA PHE A 146 1.96 -10.54 -18.77
C PHE A 146 2.42 -9.34 -19.61
N LEU A 147 1.83 -9.14 -20.81
CA LEU A 147 2.15 -7.96 -21.63
C LEU A 147 1.56 -6.67 -21.05
N GLY A 148 0.36 -6.74 -20.46
CA GLY A 148 -0.42 -5.57 -20.05
C GLY A 148 -0.17 -5.06 -18.63
N TRP A 149 0.93 -5.45 -17.97
CA TRP A 149 1.26 -5.02 -16.60
C TRP A 149 0.08 -5.19 -15.60
N GLY A 150 -0.67 -6.29 -15.70
CA GLY A 150 -1.78 -6.58 -14.78
C GLY A 150 -3.09 -5.81 -15.04
N THR A 151 -3.17 -4.92 -16.03
CA THR A 151 -4.41 -4.19 -16.41
C THR A 151 -5.57 -5.10 -16.84
N LEU A 152 -5.26 -6.32 -17.26
CA LEU A 152 -6.27 -7.30 -17.67
C LEU A 152 -7.10 -7.85 -16.48
N ILE A 153 -6.54 -7.83 -15.26
CA ILE A 153 -7.21 -8.34 -14.05
C ILE A 153 -8.51 -7.55 -13.76
N PRO A 154 -8.50 -6.21 -13.63
CA PRO A 154 -9.73 -5.46 -13.39
C PRO A 154 -10.73 -5.59 -14.55
N ILE A 155 -10.27 -5.65 -15.80
CA ILE A 155 -11.14 -5.85 -16.97
C ILE A 155 -11.88 -7.19 -16.88
N TYR A 156 -11.17 -8.26 -16.50
CA TYR A 156 -11.77 -9.58 -16.32
C TYR A 156 -12.80 -9.60 -15.19
N LEU A 157 -12.51 -8.94 -14.06
CA LEU A 157 -13.44 -8.82 -12.93
C LEU A 157 -14.70 -8.04 -13.29
N VAL A 158 -14.56 -6.96 -14.08
CA VAL A 158 -15.70 -6.18 -14.57
C VAL A 158 -16.56 -7.02 -15.52
N MET A 159 -15.96 -7.76 -16.44
CA MET A 159 -16.72 -8.69 -17.29
C MET A 159 -17.40 -9.79 -16.47
N TRP A 160 -16.77 -10.30 -15.43
CA TRP A 160 -17.36 -11.31 -14.55
C TRP A 160 -18.59 -10.80 -13.78
N LEU A 161 -18.60 -9.51 -13.43
CA LEU A 161 -19.71 -8.84 -12.76
C LEU A 161 -20.87 -8.53 -13.72
N ILE A 162 -20.56 -8.05 -14.94
CA ILE A 162 -21.56 -7.56 -15.89
C ILE A 162 -22.21 -8.69 -16.70
N VAL A 163 -21.42 -9.70 -17.10
CA VAL A 163 -21.92 -10.75 -18.01
C VAL A 163 -22.77 -11.77 -17.24
N PRO A 164 -24.04 -11.98 -17.62
CA PRO A 164 -24.94 -12.91 -16.94
C PRO A 164 -24.58 -14.38 -17.24
N GLU A 165 -24.90 -15.28 -16.31
CA GLU A 165 -24.69 -16.74 -16.44
C GLU A 165 -25.78 -17.41 -17.27
N ALA A 166 -25.39 -18.32 -18.17
CA ALA A 166 -26.33 -19.20 -18.85
C ALA A 166 -26.82 -20.28 -17.87
N LYS A 167 -28.09 -20.17 -17.44
CA LYS A 167 -28.70 -21.10 -16.47
C LYS A 167 -29.56 -22.18 -17.12
N THR A 168 -30.16 -21.87 -18.27
CA THR A 168 -31.04 -22.79 -19.02
C THR A 168 -30.32 -23.35 -20.24
N ILE A 169 -30.68 -24.55 -20.69
CA ILE A 169 -30.16 -25.18 -21.93
C ILE A 169 -30.42 -24.27 -23.13
N SER A 170 -31.58 -23.62 -23.17
CA SER A 170 -31.94 -22.62 -24.19
C SER A 170 -30.89 -21.50 -24.30
N GLN A 171 -30.44 -20.93 -23.18
CA GLN A 171 -29.40 -19.89 -23.15
C GLN A 171 -28.02 -20.41 -23.59
N LYS A 172 -27.72 -21.68 -23.35
CA LYS A 172 -26.47 -22.32 -23.79
C LYS A 172 -26.44 -22.51 -25.32
N LEU A 173 -27.55 -22.95 -25.90
CA LEU A 173 -27.72 -23.02 -27.35
C LEU A 173 -27.65 -21.61 -27.98
N GLU A 174 -28.21 -20.59 -27.32
CA GLU A 174 -28.11 -19.19 -27.76
C GLU A 174 -26.67 -18.64 -27.77
N MET A 175 -25.80 -19.01 -26.82
CA MET A 175 -24.40 -18.55 -26.81
C MET A 175 -23.58 -19.19 -27.94
N GLN A 176 -23.86 -20.46 -28.27
CA GLN A 176 -23.22 -21.17 -29.38
C GLN A 176 -23.76 -20.71 -30.75
N GLY A 177 -24.94 -20.08 -30.75
CA GLY A 177 -25.62 -19.62 -31.97
C GLY A 177 -26.36 -20.74 -32.68
N GLU A 178 -26.77 -21.77 -31.94
CA GLU A 178 -27.60 -22.86 -32.41
C GLU A 178 -29.09 -22.50 -32.32
N GLU A 179 -29.92 -23.23 -33.06
CA GLU A 179 -31.36 -23.04 -33.03
C GLU A 179 -31.97 -23.69 -31.78
N VAL A 180 -32.75 -22.92 -31.02
CA VAL A 180 -33.39 -23.38 -29.78
C VAL A 180 -34.70 -24.09 -30.11
N THR A 181 -34.61 -25.37 -30.50
CA THR A 181 -35.74 -26.26 -30.78
C THR A 181 -35.88 -27.34 -29.70
N ILE A 182 -37.04 -28.00 -29.60
CA ILE A 182 -37.27 -29.06 -28.60
C ILE A 182 -36.24 -30.19 -28.72
N GLU A 183 -35.91 -30.60 -29.95
CA GLU A 183 -34.96 -31.69 -30.20
C GLU A 183 -33.56 -31.32 -29.72
N ARG A 184 -33.10 -30.10 -30.01
CA ARG A 184 -31.79 -29.62 -29.57
C ARG A 184 -31.72 -29.47 -28.05
N ILE A 185 -32.79 -29.00 -27.42
CA ILE A 185 -32.88 -28.93 -25.96
C ILE A 185 -32.84 -30.35 -25.35
N LYS A 186 -33.56 -31.31 -25.95
CA LYS A 186 -33.57 -32.72 -25.49
C LYS A 186 -32.22 -33.40 -25.71
N GLU A 187 -31.60 -33.23 -26.87
CA GLU A 187 -30.28 -33.77 -27.23
C GLU A 187 -29.20 -33.25 -26.28
N GLU A 188 -29.18 -31.93 -26.04
CA GLU A 188 -28.21 -31.30 -25.14
C GLU A 188 -28.45 -31.69 -23.67
N ALA A 189 -29.71 -31.81 -23.24
CA ALA A 189 -30.05 -32.31 -21.90
C ALA A 189 -29.51 -33.73 -21.67
N GLN A 190 -29.65 -34.61 -22.67
CA GLN A 190 -29.13 -35.97 -22.61
C GLN A 190 -27.60 -36.00 -22.64
N ASN A 191 -26.96 -35.17 -23.46
CA ASN A 191 -25.50 -35.05 -23.51
C ASN A 191 -24.92 -34.60 -22.16
N ILE A 192 -25.52 -33.60 -21.52
CA ILE A 192 -25.10 -33.12 -20.20
C ILE A 192 -25.27 -34.22 -19.15
N LYS A 193 -26.40 -34.92 -19.12
CA LYS A 193 -26.65 -36.03 -18.20
C LYS A 193 -25.60 -37.15 -18.37
N ASN A 194 -25.36 -37.57 -19.61
CA ASN A 194 -24.35 -38.60 -19.94
C ASN A 194 -22.93 -38.16 -19.55
N TYR A 195 -22.61 -36.88 -19.74
CA TYR A 195 -21.31 -36.31 -19.34
C TYR A 195 -21.14 -36.31 -17.82
N VAL A 196 -22.15 -35.88 -17.06
CA VAL A 196 -22.13 -35.81 -15.59
C VAL A 196 -22.05 -37.21 -14.96
N GLU A 197 -22.71 -38.20 -15.55
CA GLU A 197 -22.65 -39.60 -15.09
C GLU A 197 -21.35 -40.32 -15.47
N SER A 198 -20.56 -39.76 -16.40
CA SER A 198 -19.32 -40.38 -16.86
C SER A 198 -18.19 -40.35 -15.82
N GLU A 199 -17.36 -41.41 -15.82
CA GLU A 199 -16.10 -41.48 -15.05
C GLU A 199 -15.11 -40.34 -15.43
N ALA A 200 -15.25 -39.76 -16.61
CA ALA A 200 -14.45 -38.63 -17.08
C ALA A 200 -14.77 -37.34 -16.29
N PHE A 201 -16.02 -37.10 -15.90
CA PHE A 201 -16.40 -35.93 -15.10
C PHE A 201 -15.79 -35.97 -13.68
N LYS A 202 -15.84 -37.14 -13.02
CA LYS A 202 -15.28 -37.33 -11.67
C LYS A 202 -13.76 -37.15 -11.61
N THR A 203 -13.04 -37.48 -12.69
CA THR A 203 -11.58 -37.32 -12.78
C THR A 203 -11.15 -35.94 -13.30
N SER A 204 -12.00 -35.25 -14.05
CA SER A 204 -11.76 -33.92 -14.62
C SER A 204 -11.64 -32.82 -13.55
N THR A 205 -12.56 -32.77 -12.57
CA THR A 205 -12.57 -31.72 -11.54
C THR A 205 -11.37 -31.80 -10.59
N ALA A 206 -10.88 -33.01 -10.28
CA ALA A 206 -9.70 -33.20 -9.42
C ALA A 206 -8.36 -32.94 -10.14
N SER A 207 -8.29 -33.24 -11.45
CA SER A 207 -7.04 -33.16 -12.21
C SER A 207 -6.79 -31.80 -12.87
N ILE A 208 -7.84 -31.01 -13.16
CA ILE A 208 -7.71 -29.66 -13.74
C ILE A 208 -7.02 -28.70 -12.76
N GLY A 209 -7.40 -28.72 -11.47
CA GLY A 209 -6.76 -27.88 -10.44
C GLY A 209 -5.26 -28.19 -10.27
N GLN A 210 -4.87 -29.46 -10.30
CA GLN A 210 -3.48 -29.87 -10.20
C GLN A 210 -2.66 -29.53 -11.45
N ARG A 211 -3.24 -29.66 -12.65
CA ARG A 211 -2.59 -29.27 -13.91
C ARG A 211 -2.43 -27.75 -14.00
N LEU A 212 -3.43 -26.97 -13.59
CA LEU A 212 -3.34 -25.51 -13.52
C LEU A 212 -2.35 -25.02 -12.45
N GLY A 213 -2.38 -25.62 -11.26
CA GLY A 213 -1.43 -25.29 -10.20
C GLY A 213 0.02 -25.54 -10.62
N SER A 214 0.28 -26.64 -11.33
CA SER A 214 1.63 -26.94 -11.83
C SER A 214 2.06 -26.02 -12.97
N ILE A 215 1.18 -25.64 -13.89
CA ILE A 215 1.46 -24.66 -14.95
C ILE A 215 1.68 -23.26 -14.35
N PHE A 216 0.86 -22.83 -13.41
CA PHE A 216 1.02 -21.55 -12.70
C PHE A 216 2.34 -21.50 -11.95
N LEU A 217 2.70 -22.55 -11.22
CA LEU A 217 3.99 -22.64 -10.53
C LEU A 217 5.18 -22.67 -11.51
N LEU A 218 5.03 -23.29 -12.68
CA LEU A 218 6.06 -23.24 -13.74
C LEU A 218 6.22 -21.82 -14.29
N LEU A 219 5.13 -21.15 -14.64
CA LEU A 219 5.13 -19.76 -15.12
C LEU A 219 5.70 -18.80 -14.07
N ALA A 220 5.30 -18.95 -12.81
CA ALA A 220 5.83 -18.17 -11.69
C ALA A 220 7.34 -18.39 -11.52
N LYS A 221 7.85 -19.63 -11.63
CA LYS A 221 9.28 -19.92 -11.58
C LYS A 221 10.06 -19.30 -12.74
N ILE A 222 9.52 -19.36 -13.96
CA ILE A 222 10.13 -18.74 -15.15
C ILE A 222 10.18 -17.22 -14.98
N PHE A 223 9.09 -16.62 -14.51
CA PHE A 223 8.98 -15.18 -14.27
C PHE A 223 9.91 -14.70 -13.14
N LEU A 224 9.91 -15.37 -12.00
CA LEU A 224 10.84 -15.10 -10.89
C LEU A 224 12.31 -15.28 -11.34
N GLY A 225 12.59 -16.29 -12.16
CA GLY A 225 13.90 -16.49 -12.77
C GLY A 225 14.29 -15.33 -13.69
N PHE A 226 13.38 -14.85 -14.54
CA PHE A 226 13.60 -13.70 -15.40
C PHE A 226 13.89 -12.43 -14.60
N ILE A 227 13.08 -12.13 -13.58
CA ILE A 227 13.31 -11.01 -12.67
C ILE A 227 14.69 -11.14 -12.00
N ALA A 228 15.02 -12.32 -11.47
CA ALA A 228 16.31 -12.54 -10.83
C ALA A 228 17.49 -12.31 -11.79
N VAL A 229 17.35 -12.67 -13.07
CA VAL A 229 18.36 -12.40 -14.10
C VAL A 229 18.48 -10.90 -14.38
N VAL A 230 17.36 -10.19 -14.54
CA VAL A 230 17.35 -8.73 -14.79
C VAL A 230 17.95 -7.98 -13.60
N VAL A 231 17.50 -8.28 -12.38
CA VAL A 231 18.02 -7.68 -11.14
C VAL A 231 19.50 -8.02 -10.97
N GLY A 232 19.89 -9.25 -11.27
CA GLY A 232 21.29 -9.68 -11.24
C GLY A 232 22.16 -8.90 -12.24
N PHE A 233 21.69 -8.70 -13.47
CA PHE A 233 22.42 -7.97 -14.51
C PHE A 233 22.56 -6.48 -14.19
N VAL A 234 21.47 -5.82 -13.81
CA VAL A 234 21.48 -4.42 -13.36
C VAL A 234 22.38 -4.29 -12.13
N GLY A 235 22.26 -5.22 -11.20
CA GLY A 235 23.11 -5.29 -10.01
C GLY A 235 24.59 -5.40 -10.33
N LEU A 236 24.97 -6.23 -11.29
CA LEU A 236 26.35 -6.41 -11.72
C LEU A 236 26.91 -5.12 -12.33
N ILE A 237 26.12 -4.40 -13.13
CA ILE A 237 26.49 -3.09 -13.67
C ILE A 237 26.74 -2.09 -12.53
N VAL A 238 25.83 -2.02 -11.55
CA VAL A 238 25.96 -1.12 -10.39
C VAL A 238 27.19 -1.46 -9.56
N ILE A 239 27.40 -2.74 -9.25
CA ILE A 239 28.58 -3.21 -8.51
C ILE A 239 29.87 -2.90 -9.28
N GLY A 240 29.88 -3.10 -10.60
CA GLY A 240 31.02 -2.78 -11.46
C GLY A 240 31.35 -1.29 -11.45
N ALA A 241 30.34 -0.43 -11.55
CA ALA A 241 30.52 1.02 -11.43
C ALA A 241 31.06 1.41 -10.05
N LEU A 242 30.49 0.85 -8.96
CA LEU A 242 30.97 1.10 -7.61
C LEU A 242 32.42 0.62 -7.41
N MET A 243 32.79 -0.56 -7.92
CA MET A 243 34.17 -1.06 -7.87
C MET A 243 35.13 -0.18 -8.67
N LEU A 244 34.72 0.32 -9.84
CA LEU A 244 35.51 1.25 -10.63
C LEU A 244 35.73 2.56 -9.88
N THR A 245 34.67 3.15 -9.32
CA THR A 245 34.79 4.37 -8.51
C THR A 245 35.66 4.17 -7.26
N LEU A 246 35.57 3.01 -6.61
CA LEU A 246 36.42 2.66 -5.47
C LEU A 246 37.89 2.55 -5.88
N SER A 247 38.18 1.89 -7.01
CA SER A 247 39.53 1.78 -7.56
C SER A 247 40.11 3.15 -7.88
N LEU A 248 39.35 4.00 -8.59
CA LEU A 248 39.76 5.37 -8.89
C LEU A 248 40.00 6.18 -7.61
N MET A 249 39.20 5.97 -6.56
CA MET A 249 39.41 6.65 -5.29
C MET A 249 40.69 6.22 -4.55
N ILE A 250 41.13 4.97 -4.72
CA ILE A 250 42.35 4.44 -4.09
C ILE A 250 43.61 4.92 -4.83
N PHE A 251 43.58 4.94 -6.17
CA PHE A 251 44.75 5.26 -6.98
C PHE A 251 44.86 6.75 -7.36
N GLU A 252 43.75 7.39 -7.73
CA GLU A 252 43.69 8.77 -8.22
C GLU A 252 42.48 9.55 -7.64
N PRO A 253 42.46 9.82 -6.32
CA PRO A 253 41.31 10.43 -5.65
C PRO A 253 40.93 11.83 -6.17
N SER A 254 41.89 12.58 -6.70
CA SER A 254 41.65 13.92 -7.27
C SER A 254 40.71 13.90 -8.47
N MET A 255 40.75 12.84 -9.30
CA MET A 255 39.84 12.71 -10.44
C MET A 255 38.40 12.52 -10.00
N VAL A 256 38.18 11.71 -8.96
CA VAL A 256 36.83 11.44 -8.45
C VAL A 256 36.27 12.68 -7.74
N ILE A 257 37.06 13.33 -6.88
CA ILE A 257 36.63 14.54 -6.17
C ILE A 257 36.35 15.68 -7.18
N GLY A 258 37.22 15.86 -8.20
CA GLY A 258 37.03 16.89 -9.23
C GLY A 258 35.84 16.65 -10.16
N ALA A 259 35.40 15.40 -10.32
CA ALA A 259 34.21 15.07 -11.11
C ALA A 259 32.88 15.39 -10.38
N PHE A 260 32.90 15.56 -9.06
CA PHE A 260 31.72 15.84 -8.24
C PHE A 260 31.94 17.11 -7.39
N PRO A 261 31.66 18.31 -7.96
CA PRO A 261 31.76 19.57 -7.23
C PRO A 261 30.95 19.54 -5.93
N GLY A 262 31.56 19.97 -4.83
CA GLY A 262 30.96 19.92 -3.49
C GLY A 262 31.25 18.66 -2.68
N TRP A 263 32.01 17.69 -3.20
CA TRP A 263 32.49 16.54 -2.39
C TRP A 263 33.84 16.79 -1.71
N GLU A 264 34.36 18.01 -1.81
CA GLU A 264 35.68 18.43 -1.31
C GLU A 264 35.84 18.26 0.21
N PHE A 265 34.73 18.25 0.96
CA PHE A 265 34.71 18.04 2.41
C PHE A 265 34.91 16.58 2.84
N LEU A 266 34.82 15.62 1.90
CA LEU A 266 34.97 14.20 2.17
C LEU A 266 36.42 13.76 1.96
N SER A 267 37.05 13.22 3.02
CA SER A 267 38.40 12.66 2.87
C SER A 267 38.39 11.42 1.97
N PRO A 268 39.44 11.18 1.16
CA PRO A 268 39.50 10.05 0.24
C PRO A 268 39.20 8.70 0.89
N LEU A 269 39.77 8.49 2.07
CA LEU A 269 39.54 7.29 2.87
C LEU A 269 38.06 7.12 3.26
N ARG A 270 37.37 8.20 3.65
CA ARG A 270 35.94 8.13 4.02
C ARG A 270 35.07 7.80 2.83
N THR A 271 35.29 8.44 1.68
CA THR A 271 34.56 8.15 0.44
C THR A 271 34.77 6.70 0.01
N ALA A 272 36.00 6.19 0.08
CA ALA A 272 36.28 4.78 -0.19
C ALA A 272 35.53 3.84 0.77
N LEU A 273 35.50 4.15 2.07
CA LEU A 273 34.77 3.36 3.07
C LEU A 273 33.25 3.41 2.85
N MET A 274 32.69 4.54 2.39
CA MET A 274 31.27 4.66 2.04
C MET A 274 30.92 3.82 0.80
N ILE A 275 31.76 3.85 -0.23
CA ILE A 275 31.58 3.02 -1.43
C ILE A 275 31.67 1.53 -1.06
N LEU A 276 32.60 1.16 -0.17
CA LEU A 276 32.71 -0.21 0.36
C LEU A 276 31.45 -0.62 1.13
N ALA A 277 30.89 0.27 1.95
CA ALA A 277 29.64 0.00 2.67
C ALA A 277 28.46 -0.21 1.69
N LEU A 278 28.34 0.63 0.65
CA LEU A 278 27.33 0.47 -0.40
C LEU A 278 27.49 -0.85 -1.17
N LEU A 279 28.72 -1.26 -1.48
CA LEU A 279 29.00 -2.56 -2.10
C LEU A 279 28.53 -3.73 -1.24
N LEU A 280 28.67 -3.67 0.09
CA LEU A 280 28.16 -4.71 0.99
C LEU A 280 26.62 -4.68 1.07
N VAL A 281 26.02 -3.50 1.19
CA VAL A 281 24.56 -3.34 1.36
C VAL A 281 23.79 -3.75 0.11
N ILE A 282 24.31 -3.42 -1.08
CA ILE A 282 23.67 -3.71 -2.37
C ILE A 282 24.17 -5.03 -2.96
N GLY A 283 25.48 -5.30 -2.88
CA GLY A 283 26.09 -6.46 -3.51
C GLY A 283 25.70 -7.78 -2.87
N ILE A 284 25.57 -7.85 -1.55
CA ILE A 284 25.22 -9.10 -0.86
C ILE A 284 23.79 -9.57 -1.19
N PRO A 285 22.73 -8.72 -1.12
CA PRO A 285 21.39 -9.13 -1.54
C PRO A 285 21.33 -9.61 -3.00
N ILE A 286 22.01 -8.92 -3.92
CA ILE A 286 22.05 -9.28 -5.34
C ILE A 286 22.75 -10.63 -5.52
N PHE A 287 23.89 -10.82 -4.85
CA PHE A 287 24.60 -12.10 -4.84
C PHE A 287 23.74 -13.23 -4.27
N MET A 288 22.98 -12.98 -3.20
CA MET A 288 22.07 -13.97 -2.60
C MET A 288 20.91 -14.34 -3.53
N VAL A 289 20.35 -13.38 -4.27
CA VAL A 289 19.31 -13.63 -5.28
C VAL A 289 19.87 -14.49 -6.43
N VAL A 290 21.04 -14.13 -6.97
CA VAL A 290 21.71 -14.90 -8.02
C VAL A 290 22.07 -16.31 -7.53
N PHE A 291 22.61 -16.42 -6.32
CA PHE A 291 22.93 -17.70 -5.69
C PHE A 291 21.69 -18.59 -5.52
N GLY A 292 20.57 -18.01 -5.05
CA GLY A 292 19.28 -18.69 -4.95
C GLY A 292 18.71 -19.15 -6.29
N ALA A 293 18.82 -18.30 -7.33
CA ALA A 293 18.39 -18.62 -8.68
C ALA A 293 19.20 -19.79 -9.29
N VAL A 294 20.53 -19.73 -9.22
CA VAL A 294 21.43 -20.81 -9.68
C VAL A 294 21.18 -22.12 -8.92
N ARG A 295 20.92 -22.02 -7.61
CA ARG A 295 20.57 -23.18 -6.77
C ARG A 295 19.27 -23.84 -7.22
N THR A 296 18.26 -23.07 -7.60
CA THR A 296 16.97 -23.61 -8.04
C THR A 296 17.11 -24.41 -9.34
N ILE A 297 18.08 -24.07 -10.19
CA ILE A 297 18.39 -24.80 -11.43
C ILE A 297 19.18 -26.09 -11.14
N ARG A 298 20.06 -26.08 -10.13
CA ARG A 298 20.82 -27.28 -9.72
C ARG A 298 19.91 -28.21 -8.90
N LYS A 299 19.40 -29.29 -9.50
CA LYS A 299 18.56 -30.34 -8.85
C LYS A 299 19.18 -31.05 -7.62
N LYS A 300 20.35 -30.64 -7.11
CA LYS A 300 21.01 -31.23 -5.94
C LYS A 300 20.62 -30.47 -4.66
N LYS A 301 19.99 -31.18 -3.72
CA LYS A 301 19.72 -30.70 -2.36
C LYS A 301 21.02 -30.64 -1.55
N THR A 302 21.80 -29.58 -1.68
CA THR A 302 22.96 -29.36 -0.80
C THR A 302 22.48 -28.78 0.53
N LYS A 303 22.96 -29.31 1.67
CA LYS A 303 22.68 -28.72 2.99
C LYS A 303 23.31 -27.32 3.03
N THR A 304 22.49 -26.29 3.26
CA THR A 304 22.97 -24.94 3.51
C THR A 304 23.50 -24.88 4.93
N GLY A 305 24.83 -24.96 5.08
CA GLY A 305 25.50 -24.73 6.37
C GLY A 305 25.46 -23.26 6.77
N ALA A 306 26.50 -22.78 7.45
CA ALA A 306 26.58 -21.40 7.96
C ALA A 306 26.61 -20.29 6.90
N PHE A 307 26.68 -20.61 5.60
CA PHE A 307 26.92 -19.65 4.52
C PHE A 307 25.91 -18.48 4.44
N PRO A 308 24.57 -18.69 4.45
CA PRO A 308 23.61 -17.59 4.44
C PRO A 308 23.73 -16.68 5.68
N TRP A 309 24.07 -17.27 6.82
CA TRP A 309 24.29 -16.53 8.07
C TRP A 309 25.55 -15.67 8.00
N VAL A 310 26.64 -16.17 7.41
CA VAL A 310 27.86 -15.37 7.18
C VAL A 310 27.57 -14.18 6.25
N MET A 311 26.84 -14.41 5.15
CA MET A 311 26.42 -13.34 4.23
C MET A 311 25.53 -12.31 4.93
N PHE A 312 24.61 -12.76 5.79
CA PHE A 312 23.74 -11.87 6.56
C PHE A 312 24.52 -11.00 7.55
N VAL A 313 25.49 -11.57 8.26
CA VAL A 313 26.36 -10.83 9.18
C VAL A 313 27.21 -9.80 8.42
N LEU A 314 27.78 -10.16 7.26
CA LEU A 314 28.52 -9.22 6.41
C LEU A 314 27.64 -8.08 5.90
N TRP A 315 26.38 -8.36 5.56
CA TRP A 315 25.43 -7.34 5.16
C TRP A 315 25.12 -6.38 6.33
N LEU A 316 24.90 -6.91 7.53
CA LEU A 316 24.71 -6.09 8.73
C LEU A 316 25.93 -5.21 9.02
N ILE A 317 27.15 -5.72 8.87
CA ILE A 317 28.37 -4.92 8.99
C ILE A 317 28.36 -3.77 7.98
N GLY A 318 27.99 -4.04 6.73
CA GLY A 318 27.83 -3.01 5.70
C GLY A 318 26.80 -1.95 6.08
N VAL A 319 25.65 -2.35 6.62
CA VAL A 319 24.59 -1.43 7.08
C VAL A 319 25.08 -0.57 8.25
N PHE A 320 25.68 -1.17 9.28
CA PHE A 320 26.22 -0.41 10.43
C PHE A 320 27.35 0.53 10.01
N MET A 321 28.20 0.10 9.08
CA MET A 321 29.25 0.93 8.51
C MET A 321 28.67 2.11 7.72
N ALA A 322 27.65 1.88 6.88
CA ALA A 322 26.96 2.94 6.14
C ALA A 322 26.28 3.95 7.08
N ILE A 323 25.62 3.48 8.14
CA ILE A 323 24.98 4.33 9.14
C ILE A 323 26.04 5.10 9.94
N GLY A 324 27.10 4.45 10.41
CA GLY A 324 28.16 5.08 11.21
C GLY A 324 28.94 6.12 10.42
N LEU A 325 29.30 5.81 9.17
CA LEU A 325 29.95 6.75 8.26
C LEU A 325 28.98 7.85 7.83
N GLY A 326 27.71 7.53 7.57
CA GLY A 326 26.66 8.49 7.23
C GLY A 326 26.40 9.49 8.35
N ALA A 327 26.24 9.03 9.58
CA ALA A 327 26.06 9.89 10.75
C ALA A 327 27.30 10.76 11.01
N LYS A 328 28.51 10.21 10.86
CA LYS A 328 29.75 10.97 11.03
C LYS A 328 29.99 11.95 9.89
N THR A 329 29.67 11.60 8.65
CA THR A 329 29.75 12.51 7.50
C THR A 329 28.71 13.60 7.62
N PHE A 330 27.48 13.28 8.04
CA PHE A 330 26.46 14.28 8.36
C PHE A 330 26.88 15.21 9.51
N PHE A 331 27.52 14.68 10.56
CA PHE A 331 28.06 15.47 11.66
C PHE A 331 29.24 16.37 11.23
N LEU A 332 30.15 15.84 10.41
CA LEU A 332 31.28 16.61 9.86
C LEU A 332 30.82 17.61 8.79
N TRP A 333 29.80 17.28 8.05
CA TRP A 333 29.10 18.16 7.12
C TRP A 333 28.36 19.26 7.89
N SER A 334 27.85 18.94 9.07
CA SER A 334 27.32 19.91 10.04
C SER A 334 28.40 20.72 10.78
N GLN A 335 29.69 20.36 10.67
CA GLN A 335 30.83 21.06 11.32
C GLN A 335 31.78 21.77 10.35
N ASN A 336 31.87 21.33 9.09
CA ASN A 336 32.65 21.99 8.06
C ASN A 336 31.78 23.09 7.44
N ASP A 337 32.19 24.35 7.59
CA ASP A 337 31.64 25.50 6.89
C ASP A 337 31.92 25.43 5.38
N PHE A 338 31.26 24.52 4.68
CA PHE A 338 31.17 24.52 3.22
C PHE A 338 29.77 25.01 2.86
N ASP A 339 29.71 26.19 2.25
CA ASP A 339 28.53 26.94 1.77
C ASP A 339 27.50 26.05 1.06
N ILE A 340 26.54 25.54 1.83
CA ILE A 340 25.34 24.84 1.39
C ILE A 340 24.19 25.69 1.89
N PRO A 341 23.15 25.96 1.09
CA PRO A 341 22.00 26.75 1.49
C PRO A 341 21.12 25.99 2.50
N GLY A 342 21.67 25.71 3.66
CA GLY A 342 21.02 25.30 4.88
C GLY A 342 21.43 26.32 5.92
N VAL A 343 20.50 27.22 6.28
CA VAL A 343 20.45 27.98 7.53
C VAL A 343 21.78 28.01 8.31
N TYR A 344 22.73 28.83 7.85
CA TYR A 344 23.92 29.17 8.62
C TYR A 344 23.50 30.04 9.80
N TRP A 345 23.69 29.57 11.04
CA TRP A 345 23.98 30.52 12.12
C TRP A 345 25.45 30.91 11.97
N SER A 346 25.76 31.67 10.92
CA SER A 346 27.03 32.37 10.87
C SER A 346 26.99 33.41 11.99
N ASP A 347 27.90 33.32 12.96
CA ASP A 347 28.12 34.41 13.91
C ASP A 347 28.66 35.67 13.20
N ASN A 348 29.13 35.52 11.95
CA ASN A 348 29.20 36.63 11.02
C ASN A 348 27.81 36.83 10.42
N MET A 349 27.01 37.63 11.11
CA MET A 349 25.85 38.27 10.52
C MET A 349 26.32 38.98 9.24
N ASP A 350 25.89 38.49 8.08
CA ASP A 350 26.04 39.23 6.82
C ASP A 350 25.45 40.64 6.99
N ASP A 351 25.98 41.63 6.27
CA ASP A 351 25.60 43.06 6.29
C ASP A 351 24.07 43.35 6.14
N ASP A 352 23.24 42.34 5.82
CA ASP A 352 21.80 42.44 5.59
C ASP A 352 20.91 41.92 6.75
N PHE A 353 21.48 41.46 7.87
CA PHE A 353 20.68 41.07 9.05
C PHE A 353 20.26 42.31 9.84
N VAL A 354 19.00 42.35 10.28
CA VAL A 354 18.46 43.44 11.09
C VAL A 354 17.95 42.91 12.42
N ASP A 355 18.17 43.71 13.45
CA ASP A 355 17.59 43.51 14.78
C ASP A 355 16.29 44.28 14.87
N GLU A 356 15.19 43.59 15.15
CA GLU A 356 13.87 44.18 15.33
C GLU A 356 13.37 43.87 16.74
N VAL A 357 13.12 44.90 17.53
CA VAL A 357 12.53 44.76 18.87
C VAL A 357 11.02 44.60 18.73
N ARG A 358 10.47 43.48 19.20
CA ARG A 358 9.04 43.19 19.21
C ARG A 358 8.43 43.67 20.51
N THR A 359 7.45 44.57 20.43
CA THR A 359 6.65 44.94 21.60
C THR A 359 5.56 43.89 21.79
N VAL A 360 5.61 43.18 22.92
CA VAL A 360 4.68 42.10 23.25
C VAL A 360 4.07 42.35 24.63
N ASN A 361 2.88 41.78 24.86
CA ASN A 361 2.28 41.74 26.19
C ASN A 361 3.11 40.86 27.14
N ALA A 362 2.86 40.96 28.44
CA ALA A 362 3.52 40.10 29.40
C ALA A 362 3.17 38.63 29.15
N PHE A 363 4.18 37.75 29.24
CA PHE A 363 4.02 36.31 29.00
C PHE A 363 4.73 35.50 30.09
N GLN A 364 4.27 34.28 30.31
CA GLN A 364 4.83 33.32 31.27
C GLN A 364 5.19 31.98 30.62
N SER A 365 4.79 31.79 29.36
CA SER A 365 5.07 30.58 28.58
C SER A 365 5.54 30.95 27.18
N LEU A 366 6.37 30.10 26.60
CA LEU A 366 6.89 30.23 25.25
C LEU A 366 6.46 29.02 24.42
N LYS A 367 5.91 29.26 23.24
CA LYS A 367 5.63 28.22 22.26
C LYS A 367 6.22 28.58 20.93
N THR A 368 7.00 27.67 20.36
CA THR A 368 7.67 27.88 19.08
C THR A 368 7.20 26.89 18.03
N GLY A 369 7.19 27.33 16.76
CA GLY A 369 6.83 26.50 15.62
C GLY A 369 7.64 26.84 14.37
N GLY A 370 8.42 25.88 13.87
CA GLY A 370 9.16 26.02 12.61
C GLY A 370 10.65 25.75 12.80
N ALA A 371 11.50 26.69 12.37
CA ALA A 371 12.95 26.59 12.48
C ALA A 371 13.52 27.90 13.05
N LEU A 372 13.65 27.97 14.38
CA LEU A 372 14.04 29.17 15.12
C LEU A 372 15.16 28.84 16.10
N LYS A 373 16.10 29.77 16.31
CA LYS A 373 17.06 29.70 17.41
C LYS A 373 16.64 30.66 18.50
N ILE A 374 16.31 30.12 19.66
CA ILE A 374 15.88 30.86 20.83
C ILE A 374 17.08 31.02 21.76
N VAL A 375 17.35 32.26 22.16
CA VAL A 375 18.36 32.58 23.17
C VAL A 375 17.62 33.15 24.38
N LEU A 376 17.64 32.42 25.48
CA LEU A 376 17.02 32.83 26.73
C LEU A 376 18.04 33.57 27.59
N VAL A 377 17.66 34.76 28.05
CA VAL A 377 18.48 35.63 28.91
C VAL A 377 17.68 35.95 30.16
N GLN A 378 18.30 35.80 31.33
CA GLN A 378 17.69 36.20 32.58
C GLN A 378 17.65 37.73 32.65
N ASP A 379 16.46 38.32 32.59
CA ASP A 379 16.28 39.77 32.71
C ASP A 379 15.02 40.09 33.53
N THR A 380 15.10 41.15 34.34
CA THR A 380 13.95 41.70 35.06
C THR A 380 12.94 42.37 34.13
N VAL A 381 13.37 42.81 32.95
CA VAL A 381 12.51 43.41 31.93
C VAL A 381 12.23 42.40 30.84
N GLN A 382 10.94 42.17 30.55
CA GLN A 382 10.55 41.30 29.45
C GLN A 382 10.87 41.96 28.10
N SER A 383 11.66 41.28 27.29
CA SER A 383 12.03 41.74 25.95
C SER A 383 12.06 40.58 24.95
N VAL A 384 11.66 40.88 23.71
CA VAL A 384 11.73 39.95 22.59
C VAL A 384 12.41 40.67 21.44
N VAL A 385 13.62 40.24 21.10
CA VAL A 385 14.41 40.79 19.99
C VAL A 385 14.55 39.72 18.93
N VAL A 386 14.10 40.02 17.72
CA VAL A 386 14.19 39.09 16.59
C VAL A 386 15.27 39.59 15.63
N GLN A 387 16.15 38.68 15.25
CA GLN A 387 17.30 38.97 14.41
C GLN A 387 17.29 38.03 13.20
N GLY A 388 17.39 38.62 12.01
CA GLY A 388 17.29 37.88 10.76
C GLY A 388 17.24 38.81 9.55
N HIS A 389 17.22 38.22 8.36
CA HIS A 389 16.99 39.00 7.15
C HIS A 389 15.56 39.60 7.14
N PRO A 390 15.34 40.86 6.71
CA PRO A 390 14.02 41.51 6.72
C PRO A 390 12.91 40.68 6.06
N SER A 391 13.23 40.02 4.94
CA SER A 391 12.25 39.17 4.25
C SER A 391 11.84 37.94 5.06
N ALA A 392 12.71 37.42 5.93
CA ALA A 392 12.40 36.28 6.80
C ALA A 392 11.61 36.73 8.04
N LEU A 393 12.00 37.87 8.63
CA LEU A 393 11.33 38.47 9.78
C LEU A 393 9.87 38.83 9.49
N SER A 394 9.55 39.27 8.26
CA SER A 394 8.17 39.58 7.85
C SER A 394 7.19 38.39 7.92
N TYR A 395 7.71 37.16 7.93
CA TYR A 395 6.91 35.94 8.05
C TYR A 395 6.95 35.31 9.45
N LEU A 396 7.70 35.88 10.38
CA LEU A 396 7.72 35.46 11.76
C LEU A 396 6.53 36.12 12.48
N VAL A 397 5.59 35.30 12.91
CA VAL A 397 4.52 35.74 13.81
C VAL A 397 5.07 35.76 15.23
N THR A 398 4.82 36.86 15.93
CA THR A 398 5.18 37.07 17.33
C THR A 398 3.95 37.65 18.02
N GLU A 399 3.19 36.80 18.69
CA GLU A 399 1.94 37.20 19.35
C GLU A 399 1.84 36.56 20.74
N VAL A 400 1.26 37.28 21.69
CA VAL A 400 0.97 36.76 23.03
C VAL A 400 -0.54 36.59 23.13
N ASP A 401 -0.99 35.40 23.49
CA ASP A 401 -2.41 35.09 23.65
C ASP A 401 -2.96 35.54 25.02
N GLU A 402 -4.26 35.36 25.23
CA GLU A 402 -4.95 35.76 26.47
C GLU A 402 -4.45 35.00 27.71
N ASP A 403 -3.86 33.81 27.51
CA ASP A 403 -3.31 32.95 28.56
C ASP A 403 -1.85 33.30 28.91
N GLY A 404 -1.26 34.31 28.26
CA GLY A 404 0.11 34.73 28.49
C GLY A 404 1.16 33.80 27.86
N VAL A 405 0.83 33.11 26.77
CA VAL A 405 1.76 32.31 25.98
C VAL A 405 2.28 33.14 24.80
N LEU A 406 3.59 33.33 24.73
CA LEU A 406 4.28 33.90 23.58
C LEU A 406 4.38 32.86 22.47
N ASN A 407 3.62 33.06 21.40
CA ASN A 407 3.60 32.22 20.21
C ASN A 407 4.57 32.79 19.17
N LEU A 408 5.61 32.02 18.85
CA LEU A 408 6.61 32.32 17.82
C LEU A 408 6.54 31.27 16.72
N TYR A 409 6.03 31.61 15.55
CA TYR A 409 5.99 30.65 14.46
C TYR A 409 6.12 31.31 13.09
N ARG A 410 6.63 30.53 12.13
CA ARG A 410 6.74 30.98 10.75
C ARG A 410 5.44 30.68 10.00
N GLN A 411 4.83 31.70 9.41
CA GLN A 411 3.62 31.51 8.60
C GLN A 411 3.95 30.63 7.37
N LYS A 412 3.09 29.66 7.06
CA LYS A 412 3.25 28.78 5.89
C LYS A 412 3.12 29.60 4.60
N VAL A 413 4.23 29.78 3.91
CA VAL A 413 4.28 30.32 2.56
C VAL A 413 4.96 29.27 1.67
N ASN A 414 4.53 29.15 0.40
CA ASN A 414 5.19 28.35 -0.64
C ASN A 414 6.60 28.91 -0.91
N LEU A 415 7.50 28.74 0.06
CA LEU A 415 8.86 29.21 0.01
C LEU A 415 9.61 28.28 -0.92
N ASN A 416 10.22 28.87 -1.95
CA ASN A 416 11.26 28.20 -2.71
C ASN A 416 12.31 27.64 -1.73
N PRO A 417 12.82 26.42 -1.93
CA PRO A 417 13.79 25.75 -1.04
C PRO A 417 15.04 26.58 -0.70
N GLY A 418 15.36 27.62 -1.48
CA GLY A 418 16.50 28.52 -1.27
C GLY A 418 16.27 29.70 -0.29
N VAL A 419 15.15 29.79 0.42
CA VAL A 419 14.82 30.93 1.33
C VAL A 419 14.60 30.51 2.78
N ASN A 420 15.05 29.31 3.17
CA ASN A 420 15.11 28.95 4.59
C ASN A 420 16.32 29.67 5.21
N ARG A 421 16.11 30.95 5.58
CA ARG A 421 17.10 31.76 6.30
C ARG A 421 16.87 31.65 7.82
N PRO A 422 17.93 31.66 8.63
CA PRO A 422 17.83 31.59 10.09
C PRO A 422 17.14 32.82 10.69
N ILE A 423 16.41 32.62 11.79
CA ILE A 423 15.83 33.69 12.62
C ILE A 423 16.17 33.45 14.09
N ARG A 424 17.05 34.28 14.64
CA ARG A 424 17.46 34.23 16.06
C ARG A 424 16.46 35.07 16.85
N VAL A 425 15.93 34.53 17.94
CA VAL A 425 15.02 35.24 18.83
C VAL A 425 15.61 35.25 20.23
N SER A 426 16.04 36.43 20.67
CA SER A 426 16.53 36.65 22.03
C SER A 426 15.36 37.06 22.92
N ILE A 427 15.14 36.29 23.99
CA ILE A 427 14.05 36.50 24.94
C ILE A 427 14.66 36.81 26.30
N GLY A 428 14.50 38.05 26.75
CA GLY A 428 14.87 38.47 28.11
C GLY A 428 13.68 38.31 29.04
N THR A 429 13.79 37.50 30.10
CA THR A 429 12.76 37.39 31.14
C THR A 429 13.28 36.73 32.42
N ASN A 430 12.58 36.92 33.54
CA ASN A 430 12.81 36.25 34.82
C ASN A 430 11.60 35.42 35.27
N GLN A 431 10.54 35.39 34.46
CA GLN A 431 9.29 34.70 34.74
C GLN A 431 8.92 33.86 33.51
N ILE A 432 9.44 32.64 33.45
CA ILE A 432 9.07 31.67 32.42
C ILE A 432 8.84 30.30 33.06
N GLU A 433 7.62 29.80 32.93
CA GLU A 433 7.19 28.54 33.52
C GLU A 433 7.29 27.39 32.51
N THR A 434 6.87 27.63 31.26
CA THR A 434 6.86 26.59 30.21
C THR A 434 7.54 27.06 28.93
N ILE A 435 8.37 26.22 28.35
CA ILE A 435 8.97 26.41 27.03
C ILE A 435 8.66 25.18 26.16
N ASP A 436 7.87 25.38 25.10
CA ASP A 436 7.49 24.38 24.12
C ASP A 436 8.20 24.64 22.78
N LEU A 437 9.13 23.75 22.44
CA LEU A 437 9.95 23.78 21.23
C LEU A 437 9.46 22.75 20.22
N ALA A 438 8.58 23.18 19.30
CA ALA A 438 8.05 22.33 18.25
C ALA A 438 8.69 22.60 16.88
N GLY A 439 9.24 21.55 16.26
CA GLY A 439 9.79 21.60 14.90
C GLY A 439 11.29 21.36 14.87
N ALA A 440 12.05 22.29 14.27
CA ALA A 440 13.50 22.27 14.15
C ALA A 440 14.08 23.50 14.90
N CYS A 441 13.74 23.62 16.18
CA CYS A 441 14.10 24.76 17.01
C CYS A 441 15.29 24.43 17.92
N SER A 442 16.12 25.42 18.21
CA SER A 442 17.17 25.32 19.23
C SER A 442 16.90 26.30 20.38
N LEU A 443 17.19 25.90 21.60
CA LEU A 443 17.16 26.77 22.78
C LEU A 443 18.54 26.77 23.43
N GLU A 444 19.05 27.98 23.67
CA GLU A 444 20.31 28.21 24.37
C GLU A 444 20.09 29.23 25.49
N THR A 445 20.80 29.08 26.60
CA THR A 445 20.90 30.11 27.63
C THR A 445 22.26 30.78 27.56
N THR A 446 22.32 32.12 27.58
CA THR A 446 23.60 32.84 27.59
C THR A 446 24.33 32.73 28.93
N GLU A 447 23.57 32.67 30.01
CA GLU A 447 24.05 32.56 31.39
C GLU A 447 23.17 31.59 32.18
N LYS A 448 23.53 31.30 33.43
CA LYS A 448 22.74 30.44 34.31
C LYS A 448 21.36 31.05 34.59
N PHE A 449 20.33 30.42 34.06
CA PHE A 449 18.94 30.86 34.23
C PHE A 449 18.35 30.33 35.54
N GLN A 450 17.70 31.20 36.31
CA GLN A 450 17.17 30.88 37.64
C GLN A 450 15.64 30.89 37.65
N ALA A 451 15.03 29.80 38.12
CA ALA A 451 13.58 29.68 38.25
C ALA A 451 13.19 28.78 39.44
N GLU A 452 11.99 28.98 39.98
CA GLU A 452 11.44 28.05 40.99
C GLU A 452 11.04 26.72 40.35
N ASN A 453 10.27 26.79 39.27
CA ASN A 453 9.78 25.66 38.50
C ASN A 453 9.94 25.95 37.02
N MET A 454 10.19 24.92 36.22
CA MET A 454 10.29 25.05 34.77
C MET A 454 9.82 23.76 34.09
N ASN A 455 9.09 23.91 32.99
CA ASN A 455 8.67 22.83 32.12
C ASN A 455 9.25 23.04 30.72
N LEU A 456 10.04 22.08 30.25
CA LEU A 456 10.68 22.10 28.94
C LEU A 456 10.11 20.98 28.09
N ILE A 457 9.48 21.32 26.97
CA ILE A 457 8.89 20.37 26.04
C ILE A 457 9.63 20.50 24.71
N LEU A 458 10.25 19.42 24.23
CA LEU A 458 10.92 19.37 22.93
C LEU A 458 10.23 18.32 22.06
N SER A 459 9.70 18.77 20.92
CA SER A 459 9.04 17.89 19.96
C SER A 459 9.57 18.10 18.54
N GLY A 460 9.75 17.00 17.82
CA GLY A 460 10.28 17.01 16.44
C GLY A 460 11.80 16.78 16.40
N ALA A 461 12.53 17.71 15.80
CA ALA A 461 13.99 17.71 15.67
C ALA A 461 14.58 18.94 16.39
N SER A 462 14.23 19.09 17.67
CA SER A 462 14.59 20.25 18.48
C SER A 462 15.79 19.95 19.39
N SER A 463 16.56 20.97 19.75
CA SER A 463 17.68 20.87 20.69
C SER A 463 17.61 21.91 21.80
N ALA A 464 17.95 21.54 23.03
CA ALA A 464 18.17 22.48 24.13
C ALA A 464 19.57 22.28 24.71
N ASP A 465 20.30 23.38 24.86
CA ASP A 465 21.61 23.45 25.52
C ASP A 465 21.53 24.56 26.56
N VAL A 466 21.28 24.19 27.81
CA VAL A 466 20.84 25.15 28.84
C VAL A 466 21.54 24.95 30.18
N ASN A 467 21.94 26.07 30.77
CA ASN A 467 22.51 26.14 32.11
C ASN A 467 21.45 26.67 33.08
N LEU A 468 20.94 25.79 33.95
CA LEU A 468 19.75 26.05 34.76
C LEU A 468 20.03 25.92 36.26
N ALA A 469 19.42 26.79 37.05
CA ALA A 469 19.30 26.71 38.49
C ALA A 469 17.82 26.68 38.87
N ILE A 470 17.28 25.46 39.01
CA ILE A 470 15.87 25.23 39.29
C ILE A 470 15.69 24.87 40.78
N PHE A 471 14.99 25.72 41.55
CA PHE A 471 14.94 25.54 43.00
C PHE A 471 14.00 24.41 43.45
N GLN A 472 12.96 24.08 42.68
CA GLN A 472 11.97 23.06 43.05
C GLN A 472 11.83 21.94 42.01
N ASN A 473 11.20 22.21 40.86
CA ASN A 473 10.86 21.15 39.91
C ASN A 473 11.20 21.53 38.46
N LEU A 474 12.01 20.71 37.82
CA LEU A 474 12.23 20.72 36.37
C LEU A 474 11.47 19.55 35.75
N LYS A 475 10.50 19.85 34.90
CA LYS A 475 9.85 18.86 34.05
C LYS A 475 10.44 18.92 32.64
N LEU A 476 10.73 17.77 32.05
CA LEU A 476 11.33 17.66 30.73
C LEU A 476 10.64 16.57 29.89
N ASP A 477 9.97 16.97 28.81
CA ASP A 477 9.31 16.06 27.88
C ASP A 477 10.07 16.09 26.53
N LEU A 478 10.75 15.00 26.19
CA LEU A 478 11.50 14.86 24.93
C LEU A 478 10.83 13.83 24.02
N SER A 479 10.42 14.26 22.82
CA SER A 479 9.78 13.39 21.83
C SER A 479 10.33 13.58 20.41
N GLY A 480 10.28 12.52 19.60
CA GLY A 480 10.75 12.54 18.21
C GLY A 480 12.23 12.21 18.09
N ALA A 481 13.03 13.17 17.61
CA ALA A 481 14.48 13.12 17.43
C ALA A 481 15.12 14.35 18.13
N SER A 482 14.83 14.49 19.43
CA SER A 482 15.18 15.68 20.20
C SER A 482 16.40 15.45 21.11
N LYS A 483 17.17 16.51 21.39
CA LYS A 483 18.32 16.46 22.30
C LYS A 483 18.20 17.55 23.38
N ALA A 484 18.40 17.20 24.64
CA ALA A 484 18.59 18.17 25.72
C ALA A 484 19.92 17.93 26.42
N GLU A 485 20.69 18.99 26.61
CA GLU A 485 21.93 19.06 27.36
C GLU A 485 21.72 20.07 28.49
N LEU A 486 21.87 19.61 29.72
CA LEU A 486 21.56 20.36 30.92
C LEU A 486 22.82 20.51 31.77
N GLU A 487 23.07 21.73 32.23
CA GLU A 487 24.10 22.06 33.22
C GLU A 487 23.48 22.77 34.43
N GLY A 488 24.05 22.58 35.62
CA GLY A 488 23.61 23.28 36.84
C GLY A 488 22.94 22.38 37.87
N HIS A 489 21.75 22.73 38.39
CA HIS A 489 21.11 21.95 39.45
C HIS A 489 19.58 22.05 39.50
N SER A 490 18.94 20.99 40.03
CA SER A 490 17.53 20.98 40.44
C SER A 490 17.27 20.17 41.71
N TYR A 491 16.25 20.55 42.48
CA TYR A 491 15.76 19.71 43.57
C TYR A 491 15.03 18.45 43.06
N ARG A 492 14.21 18.59 42.02
CA ARG A 492 13.47 17.49 41.38
C ARG A 492 13.55 17.55 39.85
N LEU A 493 13.80 16.41 39.23
CA LEU A 493 13.69 16.20 37.78
C LEU A 493 12.60 15.18 37.47
N ASP A 494 11.64 15.56 36.65
CA ASP A 494 10.65 14.65 36.05
C ASP A 494 10.90 14.62 34.54
N ALA A 495 11.39 13.51 34.01
CA ALA A 495 11.83 13.43 32.63
C ALA A 495 11.19 12.26 31.88
N ASP A 496 10.41 12.58 30.84
CA ASP A 496 9.85 11.62 29.90
C ASP A 496 10.62 11.72 28.57
N VAL A 497 11.36 10.67 28.21
CA VAL A 497 12.28 10.64 27.06
C VAL A 497 11.89 9.53 26.09
N ASP A 498 11.22 9.93 25.02
CA ASP A 498 10.61 9.04 24.03
C ASP A 498 11.18 9.21 22.62
N GLY A 499 11.13 8.12 21.84
CA GLY A 499 11.59 8.12 20.45
C GLY A 499 13.10 7.94 20.31
N ALA A 500 13.69 8.66 19.35
CA ALA A 500 15.14 8.70 19.10
C ALA A 500 15.77 9.92 19.80
N SER A 501 15.47 10.10 21.09
CA SER A 501 15.83 11.28 21.86
C SER A 501 17.02 11.05 22.80
N LYS A 502 17.76 12.12 23.12
CA LYS A 502 18.90 12.08 24.05
C LYS A 502 18.77 13.14 25.14
N LEU A 503 18.92 12.73 26.39
CA LEU A 503 19.09 13.61 27.56
C LEU A 503 20.52 13.44 28.11
N ASP A 504 21.30 14.52 28.10
CA ASP A 504 22.60 14.60 28.74
C ASP A 504 22.52 15.56 29.94
N ALA A 505 22.37 15.01 31.13
CA ALA A 505 22.28 15.72 32.40
C ALA A 505 23.40 15.26 33.36
N GLU A 506 24.58 14.93 32.80
CA GLU A 506 25.77 14.48 33.55
C GLU A 506 26.35 15.64 34.38
N GLU A 507 26.29 16.87 33.88
CA GLU A 507 26.71 18.10 34.57
C GLU A 507 25.54 18.83 35.30
N PHE A 508 24.39 18.16 35.41
CA PHE A 508 23.20 18.69 36.07
C PHE A 508 22.92 17.91 37.37
N ILE A 509 23.19 18.55 38.50
CA ILE A 509 23.08 17.90 39.81
C ILE A 509 21.61 17.89 40.25
N VAL A 510 21.04 16.69 40.37
CA VAL A 510 19.64 16.51 40.79
C VAL A 510 19.57 15.79 42.15
N LYS A 511 18.72 16.26 43.07
CA LYS A 511 18.47 15.50 44.32
C LYS A 511 17.55 14.32 44.11
N ASN A 512 16.38 14.55 43.49
CA ASN A 512 15.37 13.51 43.27
C ASN A 512 14.96 13.46 41.79
N ALA A 513 14.92 12.27 41.19
CA ALA A 513 14.54 12.11 39.80
C ALA A 513 13.49 10.99 39.59
N ASP A 514 12.46 11.27 38.77
CA ASP A 514 11.60 10.26 38.14
C ASP A 514 11.86 10.33 36.64
N ILE A 515 12.39 9.25 36.06
CA ILE A 515 12.84 9.23 34.66
C ILE A 515 12.17 8.06 33.94
N GLN A 516 11.51 8.36 32.83
CA GLN A 516 10.95 7.36 31.92
C GLN A 516 11.63 7.47 30.57
N ALA A 517 12.15 6.35 30.08
CA ALA A 517 12.84 6.28 28.80
C ALA A 517 12.29 5.13 27.96
N SER A 518 11.75 5.46 26.78
CA SER A 518 11.17 4.47 25.86
C SER A 518 11.65 4.65 24.41
N GLY A 519 11.48 3.61 23.58
CA GLY A 519 11.89 3.62 22.18
C GLY A 519 13.39 3.30 21.98
N ALA A 520 14.14 4.26 21.44
CA ALA A 520 15.57 4.18 21.15
C ALA A 520 16.33 5.35 21.80
N SER A 521 16.02 5.64 23.07
CA SER A 521 16.51 6.83 23.78
C SER A 521 17.77 6.59 24.61
N SER A 522 18.51 7.66 24.87
CA SER A 522 19.71 7.64 25.72
C SER A 522 19.63 8.72 26.77
N VAL A 523 19.74 8.33 28.04
CA VAL A 523 19.67 9.24 29.18
C VAL A 523 20.92 9.13 30.04
N LYS A 524 21.53 10.26 30.37
CA LYS A 524 22.50 10.37 31.46
C LYS A 524 22.00 11.38 32.48
N ALA A 525 22.11 11.05 33.76
CA ALA A 525 21.75 11.97 34.83
C ALA A 525 22.59 11.71 36.09
N ASP A 526 23.00 12.76 36.80
CA ASP A 526 23.64 12.68 38.11
C ASP A 526 22.60 12.94 39.24
N VAL A 527 22.28 11.90 40.01
CA VAL A 527 21.24 11.94 41.05
C VAL A 527 21.77 11.56 42.42
N SER A 528 21.56 12.40 43.44
CA SER A 528 22.11 12.19 44.79
C SER A 528 21.23 11.39 45.75
N ASP A 529 19.93 11.69 45.85
CA ASP A 529 19.10 11.19 46.95
C ASP A 529 18.19 10.05 46.50
N SER A 530 17.28 10.30 45.55
CA SER A 530 16.29 9.32 45.11
C SER A 530 16.16 9.27 43.60
N LEU A 531 16.36 8.09 43.02
CA LEU A 531 16.18 7.85 41.59
C LEU A 531 15.13 6.76 41.38
N LYS A 532 14.04 7.12 40.72
CA LYS A 532 13.08 6.19 40.16
C LYS A 532 13.22 6.20 38.65
N ILE A 533 13.46 5.03 38.07
CA ILE A 533 13.68 4.91 36.63
C ILE A 533 12.85 3.79 36.01
N ARG A 534 12.21 4.08 34.88
CA ARG A 534 11.54 3.11 34.01
C ARG A 534 12.16 3.16 32.62
N VAL A 535 12.79 2.07 32.19
CA VAL A 535 13.42 1.98 30.87
C VAL A 535 12.81 0.81 30.08
N SER A 536 12.44 1.08 28.83
CA SER A 536 11.89 0.08 27.92
C SER A 536 12.45 0.21 26.49
N GLY A 537 12.26 -0.83 25.66
CA GLY A 537 12.69 -0.81 24.25
C GLY A 537 14.19 -1.07 24.06
N ALA A 538 14.86 -0.24 23.27
CA ALA A 538 16.30 -0.25 23.01
C ALA A 538 17.04 0.91 23.72
N SER A 539 16.49 1.37 24.86
CA SER A 539 16.93 2.58 25.54
C SER A 539 18.07 2.33 26.54
N LYS A 540 18.88 3.35 26.81
CA LYS A 540 20.04 3.28 27.72
C LYS A 540 19.99 4.36 28.78
N PHE A 541 20.30 3.99 30.02
CA PHE A 541 20.51 4.92 31.13
C PHE A 541 21.90 4.76 31.76
N LYS A 542 22.57 5.87 32.07
CA LYS A 542 23.84 5.94 32.81
C LYS A 542 23.74 6.98 33.94
N SER A 543 24.24 6.63 35.12
CA SER A 543 24.52 7.57 36.23
C SER A 543 25.93 7.31 36.76
N GLU A 544 26.72 8.37 36.97
CA GLU A 544 28.07 8.30 37.54
C GLU A 544 28.09 8.29 39.06
N ARG A 545 26.99 8.76 39.67
CA ARG A 545 26.77 8.73 41.11
C ARG A 545 25.73 7.70 41.45
N LYS A 546 25.96 6.98 42.54
CA LYS A 546 24.96 6.09 43.13
C LYS A 546 24.02 6.87 44.08
N PRO A 547 22.71 6.92 43.80
CA PRO A 547 21.75 7.60 44.68
C PRO A 547 21.52 6.80 45.97
N LEU A 548 21.08 7.48 47.04
CA LEU A 548 20.74 6.84 48.32
C LEU A 548 19.60 5.81 48.17
N TYR A 549 18.60 6.14 47.36
CA TYR A 549 17.46 5.28 47.05
C TYR A 549 17.34 5.08 45.54
N LEU A 550 17.26 3.82 45.10
CA LEU A 550 17.14 3.46 43.69
C LEU A 550 15.98 2.48 43.48
N GLN A 551 14.99 2.91 42.70
CA GLN A 551 13.94 2.05 42.17
C GLN A 551 14.09 1.95 40.65
N LYS A 552 14.29 0.74 40.12
CA LYS A 552 14.44 0.52 38.67
C LYS A 552 13.43 -0.49 38.13
N HIS A 553 12.83 -0.15 37.00
CA HIS A 553 12.01 -1.04 36.18
C HIS A 553 12.61 -1.07 34.78
N VAL A 554 13.00 -2.26 34.32
CA VAL A 554 13.73 -2.45 33.06
C VAL A 554 13.00 -3.53 32.26
N SER A 555 12.73 -3.27 30.98
CA SER A 555 12.01 -4.20 30.10
C SER A 555 12.52 -4.11 28.66
N GLY A 556 12.42 -5.20 27.90
CA GLY A 556 12.97 -5.26 26.54
C GLY A 556 14.51 -5.35 26.52
N GLY A 557 15.14 -4.76 25.51
CA GLY A 557 16.60 -4.77 25.28
C GLY A 557 17.36 -3.63 25.96
N SER A 558 16.74 -2.96 26.94
CA SER A 558 17.28 -1.76 27.59
C SER A 558 18.41 -2.03 28.58
N VAL A 559 19.30 -1.06 28.77
CA VAL A 559 20.47 -1.15 29.66
C VAL A 559 20.46 -0.02 30.69
N VAL A 560 20.64 -0.35 31.96
CA VAL A 560 20.77 0.62 33.07
C VAL A 560 22.11 0.41 33.76
N ARG A 561 22.95 1.44 33.79
CA ARG A 561 24.21 1.47 34.54
C ARG A 561 24.18 2.58 35.58
N VAL A 562 24.47 2.24 36.83
CA VAL A 562 24.61 3.16 37.95
C VAL A 562 25.90 2.74 38.63
N GLU A 563 26.91 3.59 38.58
CA GLU A 563 28.25 3.33 39.12
C GLU A 563 28.43 3.93 40.52
#